data_AF-N8VAB7-F1
#
_entry.id   AF-N8VAB7-F1
#
_cell.length_a   1.000
_cell.length_b   1.000
_cell.length_c   1.000
_cell.angle_alpha   90.00
_cell.angle_beta   90.00
_cell.angle_gamma   90.00
#
_symmetry.space_group_name_H-M   'P 1'
#
loop_
_entity.id
_entity.type
_entity.pdbx_description
1 polymer ?
#
loop_
_entity_poly.entity_id
_entity_poly.type
_entity_poly.pdbx_seq_one_letter_code
_entity_poly.pdbx_strand_id
1 'polypeptide(L)' 'MEEFINWVQQSPCYTTLIFSHGERLFIHENGVFRVMAIQLAWEAWQK' A
#
# COMPACT_ATOMS: atom_id res chain seq x y z
N MET A 1 -4.38 7.91 6.04
CA MET A 1 -3.42 6.80 5.87
C MET A 1 -4.06 5.48 6.31
N GLU A 2 -4.64 5.40 7.51
CA GLU A 2 -5.35 4.20 7.97
C GLU A 2 -6.50 3.76 7.05
N GLU A 3 -7.32 4.70 6.56
CA GLU A 3 -8.41 4.40 5.62
C GLU A 3 -7.92 3.79 4.31
N PHE A 4 -6.80 4.30 3.78
CA PHE A 4 -6.16 3.72 2.59
C PHE A 4 -5.59 2.34 2.87
N ILE A 5 -4.95 2.12 4.01
CA ILE A 5 -4.44 0.79 4.39
C ILE A 5 -5.60 -0.20 4.46
N ASN A 6 -6.71 0.17 5.11
CA ASN A 6 -7.92 -0.65 5.16
C ASN A 6 -8.49 -0.92 3.76
N TRP A 7 -8.50 0.08 2.88
CA TRP A 7 -8.92 -0.09 1.48
C TRP A 7 -8.01 -1.07 0.72
N VAL A 8 -6.68 -0.96 0.86
CA VAL A 8 -5.73 -1.90 0.25
C VAL A 8 -5.93 -3.30 0.79
N GLN A 9 -6.17 -3.46 2.10
CA GLN A 9 -6.41 -4.76 2.74
C GLN A 9 -7.69 -5.46 2.26
N GLN A 10 -8.68 -4.68 1.81
CA GLN A 10 -9.92 -5.19 1.23
C GLN A 10 -9.82 -5.46 -0.28
N SER A 11 -8.71 -5.05 -0.92
CA SER A 11 -8.53 -5.23 -2.35
C SER A 11 -8.30 -6.70 -2.73
N PRO A 12 -8.77 -7.16 -3.91
CA PRO A 12 -8.54 -8.53 -4.37
C PRO A 12 -7.05 -8.90 -4.50
N CYS A 13 -6.19 -7.90 -4.70
CA CYS A 13 -4.76 -8.08 -4.86
C CYS A 13 -3.98 -8.08 -3.53
N TYR A 14 -4.63 -7.86 -2.39
CA TYR A 14 -3.95 -7.77 -1.09
C TYR A 14 -3.11 -9.00 -0.76
N THR A 15 -3.64 -10.20 -0.96
CA THR A 15 -2.92 -11.45 -0.70
C THR A 15 -1.65 -11.55 -1.55
N THR A 16 -1.73 -11.16 -2.83
CA THR A 16 -0.57 -11.13 -3.74
C THR A 16 0.46 -10.08 -3.31
N LEU A 17 0.00 -8.90 -2.88
CA LEU A 17 0.85 -7.82 -2.40
C LEU A 17 1.61 -8.24 -1.13
N ILE A 18 0.95 -8.87 -0.18
CA ILE A 18 1.58 -9.42 1.04
C ILE A 18 2.54 -10.56 0.69
N PHE A 19 2.19 -11.46 -0.23
CA PHE A 19 3.10 -12.52 -0.65
C PHE A 19 4.38 -11.96 -1.31
N SER A 20 4.24 -10.90 -2.11
CA SER A 20 5.35 -10.32 -2.88
C SER A 20 6.27 -9.42 -2.06
N HIS A 21 5.73 -8.68 -1.08
CA HIS A 21 6.45 -7.66 -0.33
C HIS A 21 6.58 -7.96 1.17
N GLY A 22 5.90 -9.01 1.66
CA GLY A 22 5.85 -9.38 3.06
C GLY A 22 5.18 -8.33 3.94
N GLU A 23 5.53 -8.34 5.22
CA GLU A 23 5.03 -7.39 6.23
C GLU A 23 5.45 -5.94 5.96
N ARG A 24 6.37 -5.72 5.01
CA ARG A 24 6.92 -4.40 4.67
C ARG A 24 6.07 -3.60 3.69
N LEU A 25 4.88 -4.11 3.33
CA LEU A 25 4.03 -3.53 2.30
C LEU A 25 3.71 -2.05 2.54
N PHE A 26 3.51 -1.66 3.80
CA PHE A 26 3.12 -0.30 4.19
C PHE A 26 4.26 0.49 4.86
N ILE A 27 5.52 0.11 4.66
CA ILE A 27 6.64 0.93 5.17
C ILE A 27 6.58 2.30 4.51
N HIS A 28 6.45 3.32 5.35
CA HIS A 28 6.41 4.71 4.95
C HIS A 28 7.61 5.43 5.56
N GLU A 29 8.52 5.89 4.70
CA GLU A 29 9.77 6.55 5.08
C GLU A 29 9.92 7.84 4.27
N ASN A 30 10.36 8.93 4.91
CA ASN A 30 10.58 10.22 4.26
C ASN A 30 9.37 10.76 3.47
N GLY A 31 8.14 10.47 3.93
CA GLY A 31 6.93 10.97 3.29
C GLY A 31 6.41 10.14 2.10
N VAL A 32 7.03 8.98 1.82
CA VAL A 32 6.59 8.08 0.74
C VAL A 32 6.55 6.62 1.19
N PHE A 33 5.67 5.83 0.59
CA PHE A 33 5.68 4.38 0.72
C PHE A 33 6.87 3.80 -0.04
N ARG A 34 7.61 2.88 0.60
CA ARG A 34 8.75 2.20 -0.03
C ARG A 34 8.35 1.34 -1.21
N VAL A 35 7.19 0.68 -1.13
CA VAL A 35 6.67 -0.15 -2.23
C VAL A 35 6.01 0.77 -3.24
N MET A 36 6.63 0.92 -4.42
CA MET A 36 6.15 1.84 -5.46
C MET A 36 4.71 1.56 -5.91
N ALA A 37 4.27 0.31 -5.91
CA ALA A 37 2.88 -0.03 -6.20
C ALA A 37 1.91 0.56 -5.17
N ILE A 38 2.30 0.56 -3.89
CA ILE A 38 1.52 1.17 -2.80
C ILE A 38 1.60 2.69 -2.86
N GLN A 39 2.77 3.27 -3.16
CA GLN A 39 2.91 4.71 -3.35
C GLN A 39 2.03 5.22 -4.49
N LEU A 40 2.05 4.53 -5.63
CA LEU A 40 1.22 4.86 -6.78
C LEU A 40 -0.28 4.76 -6.43
N ALA A 41 -0.69 3.71 -5.74
CA ALA A 41 -2.07 3.55 -5.29
C ALA A 41 -2.49 4.65 -4.30
N TRP A 42 -1.59 5.07 -3.40
CA TRP A 42 -1.83 6.14 -2.43
C TRP A 42 -2.03 7.49 -3.12
N GLU A 43 -1.18 7.84 -4.08
CA GLU A 43 -1.32 9.06 -4.88
C GLU A 43 -2.59 9.05 -5.72
N ALA A 44 -2.97 7.89 -6.27
CA ALA A 44 -4.21 7.75 -7.04
C ALA A 44 -5.46 7.84 -6.17
N TRP A 45 -5.42 7.31 -4.94
CA TRP A 45 -6.55 7.33 -4.00
C TRP A 45 -6.83 8.71 -3.41
N GLN A 46 -5.81 9.58 -3.34
CA GLN A 46 -5.95 10.96 -2.86
C GLN A 46 -6.51 11.94 -3.91
N LYS A 47 -6.55 11.55 -5.18
CA LYS A 47 -7.10 12.36 -6.27
C LYS A 47 -8.59 12.12 -6.42
#